data_AF-A0AAX3NUV1-F1
#
_entry.id   AF-A0AAX3NUV1-F1
#
_cell.length_a   1.000
_cell.length_b   1.000
_cell.length_c   1.000
_cell.angle_alpha   90.00
_cell.angle_beta   90.00
_cell.angle_gamma   90.00
#
_symmetry.space_group_name_H-M   'P 1'
#
loop_
_entity.id
_entity.type
_entity.pdbx_description
1 polymer ?
#
loop_
_entity_poly.entity_id
_entity_poly.type
_entity_poly.pdbx_seq_one_letter_code
_entity_poly.pdbx_strand_id
1 'polypeptide(L)'
;MGKTLIDIAQQLKDTNKKVQLIYAFNGTGKTRLSRAFKHEIDPKQEGDAPSSELADKKILYYSAFTEDLFYWDNDLGQDSEPKLKIQPNAFTKWVLEEQGQELSIARTFQHYTSDKLTPHFSDDFSSVSFSFERGNPRQEPHIKISKGEESNFIWSVFNALLEQVISELNIPEVTDRSTDVFNNLTYVFVDDPVSSLDENHLIELAVNVAGLIKSSRSDLKFIITTHSPLFYNVLHNELDLSKKGKNEGCYLLERHEDGTFDLTVKYGDSNNSFSYHLHLKRIIEQAIADNRVERFHFTLLRNLYEKTASFLGYPKWSELLPDDKQLYLSRIINFTSHSTLSSDAVAEPTPAEKAIVKFLLEHLKSNYGYWQQEHQNG
;
A
#
# COMPACT_ATOMS: atom_id res chain seq x y z
N MET A 1 5.10 -1.38 -26.51
CA MET A 1 5.93 -2.54 -26.13
C MET A 1 5.82 -2.65 -24.63
N GLY A 2 5.23 -3.72 -24.11
CA GLY A 2 5.07 -3.88 -22.66
C GLY A 2 6.40 -4.20 -21.99
N LYS A 3 6.58 -3.74 -20.76
CA LYS A 3 7.80 -3.93 -19.95
C LYS A 3 7.67 -5.14 -19.03
N THR A 4 8.79 -5.73 -18.60
CA THR A 4 8.81 -6.67 -17.47
C THR A 4 8.96 -5.94 -16.14
N LEU A 5 8.70 -6.61 -15.01
CA LEU A 5 8.97 -6.02 -13.69
C LEU A 5 10.46 -5.70 -13.46
N ILE A 6 11.36 -6.41 -14.14
CA ILE A 6 12.81 -6.14 -14.11
C ILE A 6 13.08 -4.80 -14.82
N ASP A 7 12.47 -4.58 -15.98
CA ASP A 7 12.58 -3.31 -16.70
C ASP A 7 11.98 -2.16 -15.87
N ILE A 8 10.87 -2.39 -15.16
CA ILE A 8 10.31 -1.40 -14.23
C ILE A 8 11.27 -1.14 -13.06
N ALA A 9 11.83 -2.18 -12.45
CA ALA A 9 12.79 -2.02 -11.36
C ALA A 9 14.04 -1.25 -11.80
N GLN A 10 14.57 -1.53 -12.99
CA GLN A 10 15.67 -0.80 -13.60
C GLN A 10 15.30 0.68 -13.81
N GLN A 11 14.11 0.94 -14.38
CA GLN A 11 13.60 2.31 -14.55
C GLN A 11 13.51 3.08 -13.22
N LEU A 12 13.06 2.43 -12.14
CA LEU A 12 13.00 3.03 -10.81
C LEU A 12 14.40 3.31 -10.23
N LYS A 13 15.39 2.46 -10.53
CA LYS A 13 16.78 2.63 -10.10
C LYS A 13 17.47 3.78 -10.82
N ASP A 14 17.29 3.85 -12.14
CA ASP A 14 17.88 4.87 -13.01
C ASP A 14 17.28 6.26 -12.78
N THR A 15 16.12 6.30 -12.13
CA THR A 15 15.47 7.54 -11.73
C THR A 15 16.25 8.20 -10.58
N ASN A 16 16.78 9.40 -10.81
CA ASN A 16 17.44 10.20 -9.77
C ASN A 16 16.44 11.01 -8.93
N LYS A 17 15.44 10.33 -8.34
CA LYS A 17 14.44 10.95 -7.47
C LYS A 17 14.61 10.45 -6.05
N LYS A 18 14.52 11.37 -5.09
CA LYS A 18 14.58 11.04 -3.66
C LYS A 18 13.37 10.23 -3.23
N VAL A 19 12.19 10.55 -3.77
CA VAL A 19 10.96 9.83 -3.46
C VAL A 19 10.25 9.42 -4.75
N GLN A 20 9.82 8.17 -4.79
CA GLN A 20 9.05 7.59 -5.88
C GLN A 20 7.78 6.95 -5.30
N LEU A 21 6.63 7.54 -5.60
CA LEU A 21 5.32 7.11 -5.14
C LEU A 21 4.58 6.43 -6.30
N ILE A 22 4.16 5.18 -6.08
CA ILE A 22 3.60 4.31 -7.10
C ILE A 22 2.23 3.82 -6.65
N TYR A 23 1.19 4.19 -7.40
CA TYR A 23 -0.12 3.58 -7.25
C TYR A 23 -0.20 2.31 -8.08
N ALA A 24 -0.74 1.23 -7.52
CA ALA A 24 -1.10 0.04 -8.28
C ALA A 24 -2.27 -0.71 -7.63
N PHE A 25 -3.21 -1.18 -8.46
CA PHE A 25 -4.30 -2.02 -7.99
C PHE A 25 -3.82 -3.30 -7.29
N ASN A 26 -4.73 -3.92 -6.53
CA ASN A 26 -4.47 -5.22 -5.93
C ASN A 26 -4.28 -6.28 -7.02
N GLY A 27 -3.32 -7.19 -6.81
CA GLY A 27 -2.97 -8.21 -7.80
C GLY A 27 -2.07 -7.75 -8.95
N THR A 28 -1.81 -6.44 -9.12
CA THR A 28 -0.91 -5.92 -10.18
C THR A 28 0.50 -6.50 -10.04
N GLY A 29 1.03 -6.64 -8.81
CA GLY A 29 2.34 -7.24 -8.58
C GLY A 29 3.33 -6.37 -7.80
N LYS A 30 2.85 -5.43 -6.97
CA LYS A 30 3.69 -4.55 -6.13
C LYS A 30 4.75 -5.31 -5.31
N THR A 31 4.37 -6.40 -4.65
CA THR A 31 5.29 -7.25 -3.87
C THR A 31 6.30 -8.01 -4.76
N ARG A 32 5.95 -8.31 -6.02
CA ARG A 32 6.92 -8.88 -6.98
C ARG A 32 7.88 -7.80 -7.48
N LEU A 33 7.40 -6.57 -7.64
CA LEU A 33 8.23 -5.42 -7.98
C LEU A 33 9.24 -5.09 -6.87
N SER A 34 8.83 -5.10 -5.59
CA SER A 34 9.74 -4.88 -4.47
C SER A 34 10.88 -5.90 -4.43
N ARG A 35 10.58 -7.17 -4.74
CA ARG A 35 11.60 -8.22 -4.92
C ARG A 35 12.50 -7.99 -6.11
N ALA A 36 11.94 -7.68 -7.28
CA ALA A 36 12.73 -7.39 -8.48
C ALA A 36 13.70 -6.23 -8.23
N PHE A 37 13.21 -5.17 -7.57
CA PHE A 37 14.01 -4.02 -7.18
C PHE A 37 15.11 -4.38 -6.18
N LYS A 38 14.81 -5.20 -5.16
CA LYS A 38 15.83 -5.72 -4.24
C LYS A 38 16.95 -6.47 -4.97
N HIS A 39 16.60 -7.35 -5.90
CA HIS A 39 17.57 -8.10 -6.70
C HIS A 39 18.43 -7.19 -7.60
N GLU A 40 17.86 -6.10 -8.09
CA GLU A 40 18.56 -5.13 -8.94
C GLU A 40 19.54 -4.23 -8.16
N ILE A 41 19.26 -3.96 -6.88
CA ILE A 41 20.14 -3.18 -6.01
C ILE A 41 21.22 -4.04 -5.35
N ASP A 42 20.85 -5.27 -4.98
CA ASP A 42 21.72 -6.21 -4.27
C ASP A 42 21.66 -7.60 -4.94
N PRO A 43 22.30 -7.75 -6.12
CA PRO A 43 22.31 -9.02 -6.83
C PRO A 43 23.15 -10.04 -6.05
N LYS A 44 22.51 -11.07 -5.52
CA LYS A 44 23.21 -12.21 -4.90
C LYS A 44 23.89 -13.03 -6.00
N GLN A 45 25.20 -13.30 -5.88
CA GLN A 45 25.88 -14.23 -6.77
C GLN A 45 25.57 -15.68 -6.39
N GLU A 46 25.52 -16.58 -7.38
CA GLU A 46 25.46 -18.02 -7.10
C GLU A 46 26.72 -18.45 -6.33
N GLY A 47 26.55 -18.88 -5.08
CA GLY A 47 27.64 -19.32 -4.20
C GLY A 47 27.94 -18.40 -3.02
N ASP A 48 27.36 -17.19 -2.97
CA ASP A 48 27.44 -16.35 -1.78
C ASP A 48 26.60 -16.97 -0.66
N ALA A 49 27.24 -17.23 0.48
CA ALA A 49 26.48 -17.41 1.72
C ALA A 49 25.65 -16.14 1.92
N PRO A 50 24.34 -16.24 2.19
CA PRO A 50 23.52 -15.05 2.40
C PRO A 50 24.11 -14.30 3.58
N SER A 51 24.80 -13.18 3.33
CA SER A 51 25.21 -12.31 4.43
C SER A 51 23.90 -11.82 5.07
N SER A 52 23.71 -12.21 6.33
CA SER A 52 22.48 -11.89 7.06
C SER A 52 22.59 -10.53 7.73
N GLU A 53 23.79 -9.97 7.84
CA GLU A 53 24.05 -8.74 8.57
C GLU A 53 23.40 -7.53 7.91
N LEU A 54 22.97 -6.59 8.75
CA LEU A 54 22.30 -5.37 8.32
C LEU A 54 23.28 -4.42 7.61
N ALA A 55 24.57 -4.46 8.00
CA ALA A 55 25.66 -3.67 7.42
C ALA A 55 25.88 -3.88 5.91
N ASP A 56 25.58 -5.08 5.42
CA ASP A 56 25.73 -5.42 4.01
C ASP A 56 24.51 -5.02 3.16
N LYS A 57 23.41 -4.58 3.81
CA LYS A 57 22.15 -4.29 3.11
C LYS A 57 22.20 -2.92 2.44
N LYS A 58 22.06 -2.93 1.12
CA LYS A 58 21.86 -1.71 0.32
C LYS A 58 20.41 -1.23 0.29
N ILE A 59 19.47 -2.10 0.66
CA ILE A 59 18.04 -1.82 0.63
C ILE A 59 17.34 -2.38 1.88
N LEU A 60 16.49 -1.54 2.48
CA LEU A 60 15.55 -1.91 3.52
C LEU A 60 14.16 -1.99 2.89
N TYR A 61 13.36 -3.00 3.24
CA TYR A 61 12.03 -3.13 2.69
C TYR A 61 10.97 -3.52 3.72
N TYR A 62 9.80 -2.90 3.60
CA TYR A 62 8.55 -3.32 4.22
C TYR A 62 7.69 -3.95 3.13
N SER A 63 7.23 -5.18 3.33
CA SER A 63 6.34 -5.91 2.41
C SER A 63 5.72 -7.12 3.11
N ALA A 64 4.91 -7.90 2.41
CA ALA A 64 4.41 -9.18 2.91
C ALA A 64 5.52 -10.11 3.47
N PHE A 65 6.74 -10.08 2.92
CA PHE A 65 7.86 -10.87 3.46
C PHE A 65 8.35 -10.39 4.83
N THR A 66 8.16 -9.10 5.13
CA THR A 66 8.47 -8.51 6.43
C THR A 66 7.37 -8.90 7.43
N GLU A 67 6.13 -8.94 6.97
CA GLU A 67 4.99 -9.40 7.78
C GLU A 67 5.10 -10.90 8.12
N ASP A 68 5.56 -11.73 7.18
CA ASP A 68 5.79 -13.16 7.38
C ASP A 68 6.88 -13.49 8.44
N LEU A 69 7.66 -12.48 8.87
CA LEU A 69 8.57 -12.64 10.02
C LEU A 69 7.81 -12.79 11.33
N PHE A 70 6.52 -12.45 11.35
CA PHE A 70 5.65 -12.51 12.51
C PHE A 70 4.54 -13.52 12.24
N TYR A 71 4.38 -14.50 13.13
CA TYR A 71 3.37 -15.54 12.95
C TYR A 71 2.76 -15.93 14.28
N TRP A 72 1.45 -16.18 14.28
CA TRP A 72 0.76 -16.57 15.50
C TRP A 72 1.03 -18.02 15.86
N ASP A 73 1.46 -18.22 17.09
CA ASP A 73 1.34 -19.49 17.78
C ASP A 73 -0.03 -19.53 18.46
N ASN A 74 -1.00 -20.20 17.81
CA ASN A 74 -2.40 -20.23 18.24
C ASN A 74 -2.74 -21.48 19.07
N ASP A 75 -1.76 -22.27 19.50
CA ASP A 75 -1.87 -23.62 20.08
C ASP A 75 -3.31 -24.05 20.44
N LEU A 76 -4.01 -24.59 19.43
CA LEU A 76 -5.44 -24.90 19.49
C LEU A 76 -5.75 -26.11 20.40
N GLY A 77 -4.72 -26.76 20.95
CA GLY A 77 -4.84 -28.04 21.65
C GLY A 77 -4.74 -27.97 23.18
N GLN A 78 -4.19 -26.90 23.78
CA GLN A 78 -3.83 -26.90 25.22
C GLN A 78 -4.21 -25.64 26.01
N ASP A 79 -5.18 -24.84 25.57
CA ASP A 79 -5.59 -23.61 26.29
C ASP A 79 -4.39 -22.63 26.47
N SER A 80 -3.43 -22.67 25.54
CA SER A 80 -2.22 -21.85 25.64
C SER A 80 -2.53 -20.38 25.33
N GLU A 81 -1.87 -19.50 26.08
CA GLU A 81 -1.93 -18.06 25.90
C GLU A 81 -1.42 -17.66 24.50
N PRO A 82 -2.26 -17.03 23.64
CA PRO A 82 -1.87 -16.71 22.27
C PRO A 82 -0.71 -15.71 22.24
N LYS A 83 0.31 -16.02 21.44
CA LYS A 83 1.52 -15.20 21.29
C LYS A 83 1.89 -15.07 19.82
N LEU A 84 2.39 -13.89 19.45
CA LEU A 84 2.96 -13.63 18.13
C LEU A 84 4.45 -13.96 18.19
N LYS A 85 4.88 -14.98 17.44
CA LYS A 85 6.29 -15.37 17.32
C LYS A 85 7.00 -14.45 16.34
N ILE A 86 8.27 -14.16 16.64
CA ILE A 86 9.16 -13.34 15.82
C ILE A 86 10.25 -14.25 15.25
N GLN A 87 10.39 -14.30 13.93
CA GLN A 87 11.50 -15.00 13.28
C GLN A 87 12.80 -14.21 13.45
N PRO A 88 13.87 -14.82 13.98
CA PRO A 88 15.15 -14.15 14.13
C PRO A 88 15.72 -13.70 12.77
N ASN A 89 16.06 -12.43 12.66
CA ASN A 89 16.75 -11.85 11.52
C ASN A 89 17.51 -10.59 11.95
N ALA A 90 18.40 -10.08 11.12
CA ALA A 90 19.24 -8.94 11.50
C ALA A 90 18.46 -7.66 11.80
N PHE A 91 17.28 -7.45 11.20
CA PHE A 91 16.45 -6.29 11.51
C PHE A 91 15.81 -6.41 12.89
N THR A 92 15.16 -7.54 13.21
CA THR A 92 14.51 -7.70 14.52
C THR A 92 15.54 -7.75 15.64
N LYS A 93 16.69 -8.38 15.40
CA LYS A 93 17.82 -8.37 16.33
C LYS A 93 18.31 -6.94 16.60
N TRP A 94 18.55 -6.16 15.56
CA TRP A 94 19.01 -4.77 15.70
C TRP A 94 18.03 -3.92 16.51
N VAL A 95 16.75 -3.94 16.15
CA VAL A 95 15.72 -3.09 16.76
C VAL A 95 15.44 -3.47 18.21
N LEU A 96 15.36 -4.78 18.50
CA LEU A 96 14.93 -5.28 19.80
C LEU A 96 16.11 -5.52 20.74
N GLU A 97 17.10 -6.32 20.33
CA GLU A 97 18.21 -6.71 21.20
C GLU A 97 19.28 -5.63 21.32
N GLU A 98 19.67 -5.00 20.21
CA GLU A 98 20.83 -4.09 20.19
C GLU A 98 20.44 -2.65 20.55
N GLN A 99 19.24 -2.22 20.17
CA GLN A 99 18.79 -0.84 20.34
C GLN A 99 17.68 -0.65 21.39
N GLY A 100 17.07 -1.72 21.91
CA GLY A 100 16.05 -1.63 22.97
C GLY A 100 14.88 -0.71 22.62
N GLN A 101 14.26 -0.90 21.45
CA GLN A 101 13.17 -0.03 20.96
C GLN A 101 11.77 -0.45 21.40
N GLU A 102 11.61 -1.38 22.34
CA GLU A 102 10.32 -1.94 22.75
C GLU A 102 9.34 -0.86 23.19
N LEU A 103 9.81 0.13 23.95
CA LEU A 103 9.00 1.26 24.40
C LEU A 103 8.58 2.19 23.26
N SER A 104 9.45 2.38 22.26
CA SER A 104 9.11 3.18 21.07
C SER A 104 8.05 2.46 20.25
N ILE A 105 8.27 1.16 20.00
CA ILE A 105 7.34 0.28 19.27
C ILE A 105 5.97 0.26 19.95
N ALA A 106 5.93 0.09 21.28
CA ALA A 106 4.68 0.08 22.04
C ALA A 106 3.90 1.39 21.89
N ARG A 107 4.58 2.55 21.97
CA ARG A 107 3.94 3.85 21.80
C ARG A 107 3.40 4.05 20.39
N THR A 108 4.19 3.73 19.37
CA THR A 108 3.77 3.84 17.96
C THR A 108 2.59 2.91 17.66
N PHE A 109 2.61 1.70 18.21
CA PHE A 109 1.53 0.74 18.04
C PHE A 109 0.24 1.20 18.70
N GLN A 110 0.31 1.66 19.95
CA GLN A 110 -0.83 2.21 20.69
C GLN A 110 -1.41 3.45 19.99
N HIS A 111 -0.55 4.28 19.41
CA HIS A 111 -0.95 5.46 18.66
C HIS A 111 -1.81 5.10 17.44
N TYR A 112 -1.45 4.05 16.69
CA TYR A 112 -2.21 3.58 15.53
C TYR A 112 -3.38 2.64 15.84
N THR A 113 -3.60 2.29 17.12
CA THR A 113 -4.62 1.31 17.52
C THR A 113 -5.45 1.81 18.71
N SER A 114 -4.96 1.57 19.93
CA SER A 114 -5.54 2.07 21.16
C SER A 114 -4.46 2.19 22.23
N ASP A 115 -4.51 3.28 22.98
CA ASP A 115 -3.74 3.52 24.22
C ASP A 115 -3.87 2.40 25.26
N LYS A 116 -4.93 1.58 25.17
CA LYS A 116 -5.21 0.46 26.08
C LYS A 116 -4.60 -0.87 25.63
N LEU A 117 -4.08 -0.94 24.41
CA LEU A 117 -3.54 -2.16 23.81
C LEU A 117 -2.02 -2.18 23.91
N THR A 118 -1.49 -2.96 24.86
CA THR A 118 -0.05 -2.93 25.17
C THR A 118 0.64 -4.23 24.74
N PRO A 119 1.70 -4.16 23.90
CA PRO A 119 2.53 -5.30 23.53
C PRO A 119 3.60 -5.55 24.61
N HIS A 120 3.88 -6.82 24.87
CA HIS A 120 4.88 -7.28 25.84
C HIS A 120 5.81 -8.27 25.16
N PHE A 121 7.07 -7.89 24.98
CA PHE A 121 8.10 -8.76 24.42
C PHE A 121 8.55 -9.79 25.47
N SER A 122 8.87 -11.01 25.02
CA SER A 122 9.57 -11.99 25.87
C SER A 122 11.02 -11.55 26.11
N ASP A 123 11.63 -12.03 27.19
CA ASP A 123 13.01 -11.68 27.58
C ASP A 123 14.06 -11.97 26.48
N ASP A 124 13.77 -12.94 25.62
CA ASP A 124 14.61 -13.35 24.49
C ASP A 124 14.17 -12.76 23.13
N PHE A 125 13.17 -11.86 23.13
CA PHE A 125 12.57 -11.24 21.95
C PHE A 125 12.06 -12.21 20.87
N SER A 126 11.85 -13.49 21.21
CA SER A 126 11.35 -14.50 20.28
C SER A 126 9.82 -14.43 20.11
N SER A 127 9.12 -13.71 20.99
CA SER A 127 7.67 -13.59 20.95
C SER A 127 7.14 -12.32 21.60
N VAL A 128 5.90 -11.99 21.27
CA VAL A 128 5.16 -10.86 21.82
C VAL A 128 3.78 -11.34 22.25
N SER A 129 3.38 -11.00 23.47
CA SER A 129 2.00 -11.10 23.94
C SER A 129 1.36 -9.73 23.98
N PHE A 130 0.03 -9.69 23.95
CA PHE A 130 -0.73 -8.44 23.98
C PHE A 130 -1.67 -8.44 25.17
N SER A 131 -1.96 -7.25 25.66
CA SER A 131 -2.85 -7.06 26.79
C SER A 131 -3.77 -5.88 26.55
N PHE A 132 -4.97 -5.92 27.14
CA PHE A 132 -5.96 -4.86 26.98
C PHE A 132 -6.46 -4.32 28.32
N GLU A 133 -6.45 -3.00 28.47
CA GLU A 133 -6.94 -2.32 29.67
C GLU A 133 -8.42 -1.92 29.53
N ARG A 134 -9.30 -2.50 30.36
CA ARG A 134 -10.75 -2.19 30.33
C ARG A 134 -11.17 -1.14 31.36
N GLY A 135 -10.51 0.02 31.43
CA GLY A 135 -10.93 1.15 32.31
C GLY A 135 -11.08 0.83 33.81
N ASN A 136 -10.72 -0.39 34.20
CA ASN A 136 -10.79 -1.02 35.51
C ASN A 136 -9.37 -1.51 35.81
N PRO A 137 -8.99 -1.71 37.08
CA PRO A 137 -7.64 -2.14 37.45
C PRO A 137 -7.27 -3.57 37.01
N ARG A 138 -8.15 -4.28 36.28
CA ARG A 138 -7.86 -5.61 35.72
C ARG A 138 -7.54 -5.49 34.25
N GLN A 139 -6.26 -5.72 33.94
CA GLN A 139 -5.75 -5.93 32.59
C GLN A 139 -6.16 -7.33 32.12
N GLU A 140 -6.59 -7.46 30.87
CA GLU A 140 -6.83 -8.74 30.21
C GLU A 140 -5.52 -9.13 29.50
N PRO A 141 -4.73 -10.08 30.05
CA PRO A 141 -3.46 -10.46 29.45
C PRO A 141 -3.67 -11.47 28.31
N HIS A 142 -2.64 -11.63 27.48
CA HIS A 142 -2.57 -12.67 26.44
C HIS A 142 -3.77 -12.67 25.49
N ILE A 143 -4.13 -11.50 24.98
CA ILE A 143 -5.21 -11.38 23.99
C ILE A 143 -4.67 -11.61 22.57
N LYS A 144 -5.54 -12.14 21.72
CA LYS A 144 -5.31 -12.18 20.28
C LYS A 144 -5.81 -10.88 19.66
N ILE A 145 -4.94 -10.15 18.98
CA ILE A 145 -5.29 -8.93 18.24
C ILE A 145 -5.81 -9.27 16.83
N SER A 146 -6.57 -8.34 16.24
CA SER A 146 -7.09 -8.43 14.89
C SER A 146 -5.97 -8.38 13.84
N LYS A 147 -6.28 -8.73 12.58
CA LYS A 147 -5.30 -8.66 11.49
C LYS A 147 -4.83 -7.23 11.16
N GLY A 148 -5.69 -6.22 11.34
CA GLY A 148 -5.28 -4.82 11.19
C GLY A 148 -4.34 -4.38 12.30
N GLU A 149 -4.64 -4.73 13.55
CA GLU A 149 -3.74 -4.45 14.68
C GLU A 149 -2.41 -5.20 14.53
N GLU A 150 -2.41 -6.45 14.04
CA GLU A 150 -1.18 -7.19 13.71
C GLU A 150 -0.33 -6.43 12.68
N SER A 151 -0.95 -5.95 11.59
CA SER A 151 -0.26 -5.12 10.59
C SER A 151 0.32 -3.84 11.20
N ASN A 152 -0.44 -3.15 12.07
CA ASN A 152 0.02 -1.93 12.75
C ASN A 152 1.17 -2.20 13.72
N PHE A 153 1.16 -3.33 14.40
CA PHE A 153 2.27 -3.75 15.26
C PHE A 153 3.54 -3.96 14.43
N ILE A 154 3.45 -4.75 13.35
CA ILE A 154 4.59 -5.02 12.47
C ILE A 154 5.11 -3.72 11.84
N TRP A 155 4.21 -2.83 11.41
CA TRP A 155 4.56 -1.50 10.94
C TRP A 155 5.29 -0.69 12.01
N SER A 156 4.86 -0.76 13.28
CA SER A 156 5.49 -0.04 14.39
C SER A 156 6.93 -0.51 14.65
N VAL A 157 7.20 -1.81 14.52
CA VAL A 157 8.58 -2.35 14.55
C VAL A 157 9.42 -1.80 13.39
N PHE A 158 8.86 -1.79 12.18
CA PHE A 158 9.56 -1.24 11.01
C PHE A 158 9.80 0.27 11.12
N ASN A 159 8.82 1.02 11.62
CA ASN A 159 8.91 2.46 11.83
C ASN A 159 10.04 2.82 12.80
N ALA A 160 10.18 2.06 13.90
CA ALA A 160 11.29 2.25 14.84
C ALA A 160 12.67 2.07 14.17
N LEU A 161 12.84 1.07 13.30
CA LEU A 161 14.08 0.95 12.51
C LEU A 161 14.26 2.14 11.57
N LEU A 162 13.20 2.53 10.86
CA LEU A 162 13.29 3.59 9.85
C LEU A 162 13.68 4.93 10.48
N GLU A 163 13.16 5.24 11.67
CA GLU A 163 13.55 6.40 12.47
C GLU A 163 15.05 6.38 12.82
N GLN A 164 15.58 5.24 13.27
CA GLN A 164 17.01 5.09 13.55
C GLN A 164 17.89 5.24 12.32
N VAL A 165 17.51 4.57 11.23
CA VAL A 165 18.20 4.65 9.94
C VAL A 165 18.32 6.11 9.51
N ILE A 166 17.23 6.86 9.57
CA ILE A 166 17.21 8.26 9.17
C ILE A 166 18.02 9.12 10.15
N SER A 167 17.89 8.88 11.46
CA SER A 167 18.66 9.59 12.49
C SER A 167 20.16 9.46 12.26
N GLU A 168 20.66 8.24 12.07
CA GLU A 168 22.09 7.96 11.85
C GLU A 168 22.58 8.50 10.50
N LEU A 169 21.83 8.27 9.42
CA LEU A 169 22.24 8.74 8.09
C LEU A 169 22.17 10.26 7.94
N ASN A 170 21.41 10.95 8.81
CA ASN A 170 21.38 12.41 8.87
C ASN A 170 22.65 13.02 9.47
N ILE A 171 23.49 12.24 10.16
CA ILE A 171 24.80 12.68 10.64
C ILE A 171 25.75 12.76 9.41
N PRO A 172 26.24 13.95 9.03
CA PRO A 172 27.00 14.14 7.79
C PRO A 172 28.34 13.41 7.81
N GLU A 173 29.06 13.51 8.92
CA GLU A 173 30.38 12.88 9.09
C GLU A 173 30.22 11.43 9.51
N VAL A 174 30.71 10.50 8.69
CA VAL A 174 30.59 9.06 8.94
C VAL A 174 31.27 8.65 10.25
N THR A 175 32.33 9.35 10.65
CA THR A 175 33.07 9.11 11.90
C THR A 175 32.29 9.50 13.16
N ASP A 176 31.27 10.35 13.02
CA ASP A 176 30.46 10.86 14.14
C ASP A 176 29.18 10.04 14.35
N ARG A 177 28.91 9.06 13.47
CA ARG A 177 27.77 8.15 13.59
C ARG A 177 27.96 7.20 14.75
N SER A 178 26.87 6.83 15.42
CA SER A 178 26.92 5.88 16.52
C SER A 178 27.15 4.44 16.02
N THR A 179 26.85 4.20 14.73
CA THR A 179 27.03 2.92 14.06
C THR A 179 27.35 3.11 12.58
N ASP A 180 28.09 2.16 12.00
CA ASP A 180 28.36 2.07 10.57
C ASP A 180 27.37 1.16 9.81
N VAL A 181 26.48 0.47 10.53
CA VAL A 181 25.56 -0.56 10.00
C VAL A 181 24.63 -0.04 8.89
N PHE A 182 24.35 1.27 8.85
CA PHE A 182 23.48 1.84 7.82
C PHE A 182 24.23 2.51 6.67
N ASN A 183 25.56 2.60 6.71
CA ASN A 183 26.34 3.40 5.77
C ASN A 183 26.18 2.97 4.31
N ASN A 184 25.94 1.67 4.07
CA ASN A 184 25.74 1.11 2.73
C ASN A 184 24.29 1.21 2.23
N LEU A 185 23.36 1.64 3.09
CA LEU A 185 21.95 1.71 2.77
C LEU A 185 21.67 2.86 1.79
N THR A 186 21.05 2.52 0.65
CA THR A 186 20.76 3.48 -0.43
C THR A 186 19.27 3.63 -0.70
N TYR A 187 18.47 2.59 -0.43
CA TYR A 187 17.03 2.60 -0.67
C TYR A 187 16.23 2.09 0.53
N VAL A 188 15.05 2.68 0.72
CA VAL A 188 13.94 2.13 1.51
C VAL A 188 12.78 1.88 0.56
N PHE A 189 12.25 0.65 0.55
CA PHE A 189 11.09 0.27 -0.25
C PHE A 189 9.93 -0.11 0.69
N VAL A 190 8.82 0.61 0.60
CA VAL A 190 7.61 0.33 1.40
C VAL A 190 6.50 -0.15 0.48
N ASP A 191 6.16 -1.43 0.58
CA ASP A 191 5.04 -2.03 -0.14
C ASP A 191 3.79 -2.09 0.73
N ASP A 192 2.87 -1.18 0.43
CA ASP A 192 1.48 -1.19 0.88
C ASP A 192 1.30 -1.25 2.40
N PRO A 193 1.76 -0.23 3.15
CA PRO A 193 1.85 -0.25 4.61
C PRO A 193 0.50 -0.14 5.33
N VAL A 194 -0.61 -0.28 4.61
CA VAL A 194 -1.94 0.24 4.98
C VAL A 194 -2.96 -0.86 5.22
N SER A 195 -2.52 -2.10 5.47
CA SER A 195 -3.44 -3.23 5.49
C SER A 195 -4.45 -3.11 6.64
N SER A 196 -5.75 -3.09 6.30
CA SER A 196 -6.88 -3.14 7.24
C SER A 196 -6.99 -1.96 8.24
N LEU A 197 -6.53 -0.76 7.85
CA LEU A 197 -6.74 0.49 8.61
C LEU A 197 -8.06 1.19 8.26
N ASP A 198 -8.66 1.90 9.22
CA ASP A 198 -9.72 2.86 8.92
C ASP A 198 -9.16 4.12 8.26
N GLU A 199 -10.04 4.94 7.66
CA GLU A 199 -9.64 6.12 6.89
C GLU A 199 -8.86 7.16 7.70
N ASN A 200 -9.14 7.31 9.01
CA ASN A 200 -8.46 8.30 9.85
C ASN A 200 -7.03 7.86 10.17
N HIS A 201 -6.86 6.62 10.63
CA HIS A 201 -5.54 6.05 10.91
C HIS A 201 -4.70 5.94 9.63
N LEU A 202 -5.34 5.69 8.49
CA LEU A 202 -4.68 5.68 7.19
C LEU A 202 -4.09 7.06 6.81
N ILE A 203 -4.85 8.14 7.04
CA ILE A 203 -4.38 9.52 6.81
C ILE A 203 -3.22 9.82 7.75
N GLU A 204 -3.36 9.50 9.03
CA GLU A 204 -2.32 9.75 10.04
C GLU A 204 -1.02 9.00 9.71
N LEU A 205 -1.12 7.72 9.35
CA LEU A 205 0.03 6.94 8.89
C LEU A 205 0.72 7.59 7.68
N ALA A 206 -0.05 8.07 6.71
CA ALA A 206 0.50 8.75 5.53
C ALA A 206 1.26 10.03 5.92
N VAL A 207 0.68 10.84 6.81
CA VAL A 207 1.30 12.07 7.32
C VAL A 207 2.59 11.74 8.07
N ASN A 208 2.58 10.73 8.94
CA ASN A 208 3.74 10.30 9.72
C ASN A 208 4.86 9.77 8.81
N VAL A 209 4.53 8.93 7.83
CA VAL A 209 5.49 8.44 6.81
C VAL A 209 6.09 9.59 6.02
N ALA A 210 5.27 10.54 5.56
CA ALA A 210 5.76 11.70 4.81
C ALA A 210 6.66 12.59 5.67
N GLY A 211 6.29 12.83 6.93
CA GLY A 211 7.10 13.57 7.90
C GLY A 211 8.46 12.91 8.14
N LEU A 212 8.47 11.59 8.30
CA LEU A 212 9.68 10.81 8.48
C LEU A 212 10.60 10.91 7.25
N ILE A 213 10.06 10.73 6.04
CA ILE A 213 10.79 10.88 4.78
C ILE A 213 11.36 12.29 4.61
N LYS A 214 10.58 13.32 4.93
CA LYS A 214 11.01 14.73 4.89
C LYS A 214 12.11 15.04 5.90
N SER A 215 12.16 14.33 7.02
CA SER A 215 13.21 14.48 8.01
C SER A 215 14.56 13.90 7.56
N SER A 216 14.56 13.01 6.56
CA SER A 216 15.78 12.52 5.93
C SER A 216 16.47 13.62 5.12
N ARG A 217 17.68 13.99 5.54
CA ARG A 217 18.60 14.94 4.89
C ARG A 217 19.68 14.24 4.08
N SER A 218 19.87 12.94 4.31
CA SER A 218 20.78 12.08 3.56
C SER A 218 20.33 11.83 2.11
N ASP A 219 21.19 11.15 1.35
CA ASP A 219 20.93 10.67 -0.02
C ASP A 219 20.04 9.41 -0.08
N LEU A 220 19.52 8.95 1.07
CA LEU A 220 18.61 7.82 1.15
C LEU A 220 17.36 8.07 0.27
N LYS A 221 17.07 7.11 -0.62
CA LYS A 221 15.94 7.17 -1.54
C LYS A 221 14.78 6.30 -1.06
N PHE A 222 13.56 6.75 -1.31
CA PHE A 222 12.33 6.11 -0.86
C PHE A 222 11.47 5.71 -2.05
N ILE A 223 11.02 4.46 -2.07
CA ILE A 223 10.04 3.95 -3.03
C ILE A 223 8.85 3.44 -2.24
N ILE A 224 7.66 3.97 -2.53
CA ILE A 224 6.43 3.60 -1.84
C ILE A 224 5.44 3.09 -2.88
N THR A 225 4.96 1.87 -2.70
CA THR A 225 3.85 1.32 -3.48
C THR A 225 2.60 1.25 -2.61
N THR A 226 1.43 1.57 -3.17
CA THR A 226 0.15 1.40 -2.45
C THR A 226 -0.99 1.09 -3.41
N HIS A 227 -2.01 0.39 -2.91
CA HIS A 227 -3.31 0.28 -3.59
C HIS A 227 -4.34 1.31 -3.15
N SER A 228 -4.08 2.03 -2.06
CA SER A 228 -5.02 2.97 -1.47
C SER A 228 -4.90 4.35 -2.14
N PRO A 229 -5.95 4.83 -2.84
CA PRO A 229 -5.93 6.16 -3.43
C PRO A 229 -5.82 7.27 -2.39
N LEU A 230 -6.45 7.08 -1.22
CA LEU A 230 -6.41 8.06 -0.13
C LEU A 230 -4.97 8.20 0.38
N PHE A 231 -4.31 7.08 0.68
CA PHE A 231 -2.92 7.07 1.12
C PHE A 231 -1.98 7.70 0.09
N TYR A 232 -2.14 7.32 -1.19
CA TYR A 232 -1.39 7.91 -2.29
C TYR A 232 -1.56 9.44 -2.35
N ASN A 233 -2.80 9.93 -2.27
CA ASN A 233 -3.09 11.36 -2.38
C ASN A 233 -2.57 12.17 -1.19
N VAL A 234 -2.67 11.63 0.03
CA VAL A 234 -2.09 12.26 1.22
C VAL A 234 -0.57 12.32 1.07
N LEU A 235 0.10 11.21 0.76
CA LEU A 235 1.55 11.18 0.54
C LEU A 235 1.99 12.13 -0.58
N HIS A 236 1.28 12.14 -1.71
CA HIS A 236 1.58 13.03 -2.83
C HIS A 236 1.63 14.50 -2.41
N ASN A 237 0.67 14.92 -1.59
CA ASN A 237 0.58 16.28 -1.07
C ASN A 237 1.61 16.54 0.02
N GLU A 238 1.68 15.67 1.02
CA GLU A 238 2.58 15.80 2.15
C GLU A 238 4.04 15.70 1.74
N LEU A 239 4.38 15.07 0.62
CA LEU A 239 5.75 15.03 0.07
C LEU A 239 6.03 16.13 -0.95
N ASP A 240 5.07 17.03 -1.18
CA ASP A 240 5.19 18.15 -2.12
C ASP A 240 5.57 17.73 -3.56
N LEU A 241 5.10 16.56 -4.02
CA LEU A 241 5.54 15.96 -5.30
C LEU A 241 5.03 16.72 -6.54
N SER A 242 4.21 17.75 -6.37
CA SER A 242 3.65 18.60 -7.42
C SER A 242 4.38 19.94 -7.63
N LYS A 243 5.41 20.25 -6.85
CA LYS A 243 6.08 21.57 -6.92
C LYS A 243 6.71 21.82 -8.31
N LYS A 244 6.40 22.99 -8.89
CA LYS A 244 6.86 23.50 -10.21
C LYS A 244 6.23 22.83 -11.45
N GLY A 245 5.06 22.19 -11.31
CA GLY A 245 4.29 21.67 -12.45
C GLY A 245 4.86 20.42 -13.12
N LYS A 246 5.91 19.82 -12.53
CA LYS A 246 6.44 18.52 -12.92
C LYS A 246 6.29 17.58 -11.74
N ASN A 247 5.47 16.55 -11.90
CA ASN A 247 5.29 15.51 -10.90
C ASN A 247 6.42 14.51 -10.96
N GLU A 248 7.56 14.94 -10.43
CA GLU A 248 8.79 14.19 -10.48
C GLU A 248 8.75 13.09 -9.40
N GLY A 249 8.38 11.87 -9.80
CA GLY A 249 8.38 10.69 -8.92
C GLY A 249 7.00 10.10 -8.64
N CYS A 250 5.94 10.49 -9.37
CA CYS A 250 4.60 9.94 -9.21
C CYS A 250 4.24 9.01 -10.37
N TYR A 251 3.83 7.78 -10.06
CA TYR A 251 3.62 6.74 -11.06
C TYR A 251 2.34 5.94 -10.82
N LEU A 252 1.80 5.43 -11.93
CA LEU A 252 0.83 4.35 -11.95
C LEU A 252 1.48 3.12 -12.57
N LEU A 253 1.43 2.01 -11.84
CA LEU A 253 1.83 0.70 -12.33
C LEU A 253 0.59 -0.04 -12.84
N GLU A 254 0.62 -0.39 -14.12
CA GLU A 254 -0.43 -1.14 -14.82
C GLU A 254 0.12 -2.50 -15.24
N ARG A 255 -0.73 -3.53 -15.21
CA ARG A 255 -0.43 -4.86 -15.71
C ARG A 255 -1.42 -5.18 -16.83
N HIS A 256 -0.89 -5.55 -17.98
CA HIS A 256 -1.66 -5.97 -19.16
C HIS A 256 -2.02 -7.46 -19.09
N GLU A 257 -3.03 -7.86 -19.87
CA GLU A 257 -3.50 -9.24 -19.97
C GLU A 257 -2.39 -10.21 -20.42
N ASP A 258 -1.50 -9.75 -21.29
CA ASP A 258 -0.34 -10.52 -21.77
C ASP A 258 0.77 -10.70 -20.70
N GLY A 259 0.57 -10.16 -19.51
CA GLY A 259 1.51 -10.24 -18.39
C GLY A 259 2.60 -9.18 -18.40
N THR A 260 2.59 -8.26 -19.36
CA THR A 260 3.51 -7.12 -19.40
C THR A 260 3.02 -5.96 -18.52
N PHE A 261 3.89 -4.98 -18.30
CA PHE A 261 3.68 -3.87 -17.38
C PHE A 261 3.91 -2.53 -18.06
N ASP A 262 3.25 -1.51 -17.55
CA ASP A 262 3.56 -0.11 -17.82
C ASP A 262 3.71 0.67 -16.52
N LEU A 263 4.69 1.59 -16.49
CA LEU A 263 4.89 2.55 -15.41
C LEU A 263 4.69 3.95 -15.97
N THR A 264 3.48 4.47 -15.80
CA THR A 264 3.04 5.73 -16.39
C THR A 264 3.22 6.87 -15.39
N VAL A 265 3.93 7.94 -15.79
CA VAL A 265 4.07 9.15 -14.96
C VAL A 265 2.71 9.84 -14.82
N LYS A 266 2.37 10.23 -13.59
CA LYS A 266 1.13 10.96 -13.30
C LYS A 266 1.43 12.43 -13.02
N TYR A 267 0.82 13.33 -13.80
CA TYR A 267 0.99 14.78 -13.74
C TYR A 267 -0.24 15.49 -13.13
N GLY A 268 -0.04 16.55 -12.32
CA GLY A 268 -1.10 17.36 -11.69
C GLY A 268 -0.91 17.65 -10.19
N ASP A 269 -1.77 18.46 -9.58
CA ASP A 269 -1.93 18.51 -8.10
C ASP A 269 -2.70 17.26 -7.60
N SER A 270 -2.92 17.02 -6.30
CA SER A 270 -3.73 15.85 -5.88
C SER A 270 -5.11 15.78 -6.51
N ASN A 271 -5.67 16.94 -6.87
CA ASN A 271 -6.97 17.05 -7.52
C ASN A 271 -6.93 16.57 -8.99
N ASN A 272 -5.76 16.57 -9.64
CA ASN A 272 -5.58 16.20 -11.05
C ASN A 272 -4.65 14.99 -11.30
N SER A 273 -3.62 14.79 -10.48
CA SER A 273 -2.55 13.77 -10.59
C SER A 273 -3.07 12.36 -10.39
N PHE A 274 -3.94 12.19 -9.39
CA PHE A 274 -4.64 10.94 -9.16
C PHE A 274 -6.04 11.19 -8.60
N SER A 275 -6.90 11.81 -9.43
CA SER A 275 -8.33 11.70 -9.19
C SER A 275 -8.73 10.25 -9.49
N TYR A 276 -8.76 9.42 -8.45
CA TYR A 276 -9.10 8.00 -8.54
C TYR A 276 -10.36 7.79 -9.37
N HIS A 277 -11.40 8.62 -9.18
CA HIS A 277 -12.63 8.54 -9.96
C HIS A 277 -12.42 8.89 -11.44
N LEU A 278 -11.61 9.89 -11.79
CA LEU A 278 -11.28 10.15 -13.20
C LEU A 278 -10.41 9.05 -13.80
N HIS A 279 -9.54 8.43 -13.01
CA HIS A 279 -8.72 7.30 -13.45
C HIS A 279 -9.57 6.05 -13.68
N LEU A 280 -10.45 5.69 -12.74
CA LEU A 280 -11.43 4.62 -12.91
C LEU A 280 -12.28 4.84 -14.15
N LYS A 281 -12.78 6.07 -14.34
CA LYS A 281 -13.52 6.46 -15.55
C LYS A 281 -12.71 6.17 -16.81
N ARG A 282 -11.45 6.63 -16.89
CA ARG A 282 -10.56 6.40 -18.05
C ARG A 282 -10.30 4.93 -18.33
N ILE A 283 -10.07 4.11 -17.29
CA ILE A 283 -9.91 2.65 -17.45
C ILE A 283 -11.14 2.05 -18.12
N ILE A 284 -12.33 2.40 -17.63
CA ILE A 284 -13.59 1.89 -18.19
C ILE A 284 -13.79 2.42 -19.63
N GLU A 285 -13.50 3.70 -19.90
CA GLU A 285 -13.58 4.28 -21.26
C GLU A 285 -12.67 3.53 -22.25
N GLN A 286 -11.42 3.25 -21.86
CA GLN A 286 -10.48 2.54 -22.70
C GLN A 286 -10.89 1.08 -22.93
N ALA A 287 -11.34 0.38 -21.89
CA ALA A 287 -11.85 -0.99 -22.01
C ALA A 287 -13.08 -1.07 -22.93
N ILE A 288 -13.96 -0.07 -22.90
CA ILE A 288 -15.09 0.05 -23.83
C ILE A 288 -14.59 0.29 -25.26
N ALA A 289 -13.62 1.20 -25.46
CA ALA A 289 -13.08 1.52 -26.77
C ALA A 289 -12.38 0.32 -27.43
N ASP A 290 -11.61 -0.44 -26.65
CA ASP A 290 -10.86 -1.61 -27.09
C ASP A 290 -11.72 -2.90 -27.13
N ASN A 291 -12.99 -2.81 -26.73
CA ASN A 291 -13.91 -3.95 -26.57
C ASN A 291 -13.39 -5.05 -25.60
N ARG A 292 -12.60 -4.65 -24.60
CA ARG A 292 -12.00 -5.51 -23.55
C ARG A 292 -12.64 -5.29 -22.17
N VAL A 293 -13.95 -5.14 -22.13
CA VAL A 293 -14.68 -5.01 -20.87
C VAL A 293 -14.70 -6.35 -20.14
N GLU A 294 -13.94 -6.44 -19.05
CA GLU A 294 -13.92 -7.55 -18.09
C GLU A 294 -14.78 -7.30 -16.83
N ARG A 295 -15.01 -8.34 -16.02
CA ARG A 295 -15.83 -8.28 -14.79
C ARG A 295 -15.37 -7.24 -13.78
N PHE A 296 -14.06 -7.04 -13.62
CA PHE A 296 -13.55 -6.07 -12.64
C PHE A 296 -13.95 -4.62 -12.99
N HIS A 297 -14.23 -4.32 -14.27
CA HIS A 297 -14.74 -3.00 -14.68
C HIS A 297 -16.11 -2.69 -14.09
N PHE A 298 -16.93 -3.70 -13.77
CA PHE A 298 -18.20 -3.50 -13.06
C PHE A 298 -17.97 -2.97 -11.64
N THR A 299 -16.94 -3.49 -10.96
CA THR A 299 -16.53 -3.00 -9.64
C THR A 299 -16.05 -1.56 -9.73
N LEU A 300 -15.27 -1.21 -10.75
CA LEU A 300 -14.82 0.17 -10.97
C LEU A 300 -15.99 1.12 -11.24
N LEU A 301 -16.92 0.69 -12.11
CA LEU A 301 -18.12 1.45 -12.43
C LEU A 301 -18.99 1.67 -11.19
N ARG A 302 -19.19 0.63 -10.37
CA ARG A 302 -19.91 0.74 -9.10
C ARG A 302 -19.26 1.75 -8.17
N ASN A 303 -17.94 1.72 -8.02
CA ASN A 303 -17.20 2.67 -7.20
C ASN A 303 -17.45 4.12 -7.65
N LEU A 304 -17.57 4.36 -8.97
CA LEU A 304 -17.94 5.68 -9.48
C LEU A 304 -19.32 6.08 -9.01
N TYR A 305 -20.33 5.24 -9.22
CA TYR A 305 -21.71 5.49 -8.77
C TYR A 305 -21.81 5.72 -7.26
N GLU A 306 -21.11 4.93 -6.44
CA GLU A 306 -21.09 5.09 -4.98
C GLU A 306 -20.53 6.44 -4.57
N LYS A 307 -19.47 6.89 -5.23
CA LYS A 307 -18.80 8.16 -4.90
C LYS A 307 -19.59 9.36 -5.43
N THR A 308 -20.19 9.25 -6.62
CA THR A 308 -21.14 10.26 -7.13
C THR A 308 -22.35 10.38 -6.22
N ALA A 309 -22.94 9.26 -5.78
CA ALA A 309 -24.11 9.25 -4.90
C ALA A 309 -23.81 9.88 -3.55
N SER A 310 -22.68 9.49 -2.95
CA SER A 310 -22.19 10.08 -1.71
C SER A 310 -21.97 11.59 -1.84
N PHE A 311 -21.37 12.04 -2.94
CA PHE A 311 -21.13 13.47 -3.20
C PHE A 311 -22.42 14.27 -3.39
N LEU A 312 -23.43 13.69 -4.07
CA LEU A 312 -24.71 14.33 -4.33
C LEU A 312 -25.73 14.17 -3.18
N GLY A 313 -25.39 13.45 -2.12
CA GLY A 313 -26.24 13.27 -0.94
C GLY A 313 -27.32 12.17 -1.07
N TYR A 314 -27.15 11.22 -1.99
CA TYR A 314 -28.08 10.09 -2.15
C TYR A 314 -27.84 9.00 -1.08
N PRO A 315 -28.89 8.47 -0.43
CA PRO A 315 -28.77 7.40 0.56
C PRO A 315 -28.20 6.08 0.00
N LYS A 316 -28.47 5.79 -1.28
CA LYS A 316 -27.99 4.58 -1.97
C LYS A 316 -27.51 4.93 -3.36
N TRP A 317 -26.38 4.34 -3.76
CA TRP A 317 -25.84 4.55 -5.11
C TRP A 317 -26.78 4.08 -6.22
N SER A 318 -27.59 3.06 -5.97
CA SER A 318 -28.55 2.54 -6.93
C SER A 318 -29.60 3.58 -7.32
N GLU A 319 -29.87 4.59 -6.49
CA GLU A 319 -30.80 5.69 -6.77
C GLU A 319 -30.30 6.63 -7.88
N LEU A 320 -29.03 6.54 -8.26
CA LEU A 320 -28.49 7.22 -9.45
C LEU A 320 -28.64 6.39 -10.73
N LEU A 321 -29.10 5.14 -10.67
CA LEU A 321 -29.29 4.34 -11.89
C LEU A 321 -30.55 4.79 -12.65
N PRO A 322 -30.60 4.58 -13.98
CA PRO A 322 -31.79 4.85 -14.78
C PRO A 322 -33.06 4.15 -14.22
N ASP A 323 -34.14 4.94 -14.09
CA ASP A 323 -35.40 4.52 -13.45
C ASP A 323 -36.08 3.31 -14.10
N ASP A 324 -35.89 3.11 -15.41
CA ASP A 324 -36.60 2.07 -16.17
C ASP A 324 -36.10 0.64 -15.84
N LYS A 325 -34.89 0.49 -15.28
CA LYS A 325 -34.23 -0.81 -15.05
C LYS A 325 -33.38 -0.89 -13.78
N GLN A 326 -33.59 0.02 -12.82
CA GLN A 326 -32.80 0.14 -11.59
C GLN A 326 -32.57 -1.19 -10.85
N LEU A 327 -33.62 -2.00 -10.66
CA LEU A 327 -33.53 -3.31 -9.98
C LEU A 327 -32.71 -4.35 -10.76
N TYR A 328 -32.77 -4.33 -12.09
CA TYR A 328 -32.02 -5.24 -12.96
C TYR A 328 -30.55 -4.83 -13.03
N LEU A 329 -30.29 -3.54 -13.22
CA LEU A 329 -28.93 -2.97 -13.33
C LEU A 329 -28.17 -3.07 -12.01
N SER A 330 -28.83 -2.79 -10.88
CA SER A 330 -28.23 -2.98 -9.55
C SER A 330 -27.90 -4.44 -9.25
N ARG A 331 -28.77 -5.38 -9.64
CA ARG A 331 -28.48 -6.82 -9.53
C ARG A 331 -27.27 -7.21 -10.36
N ILE A 332 -27.20 -6.82 -11.64
CA ILE A 332 -26.04 -7.14 -12.49
C ILE A 332 -24.75 -6.58 -11.89
N ILE A 333 -24.74 -5.30 -11.50
CA ILE A 333 -23.56 -4.72 -10.87
C ILE A 333 -23.19 -5.47 -9.58
N ASN A 334 -24.15 -5.77 -8.71
CA ASN A 334 -23.87 -6.47 -7.46
C ASN A 334 -23.38 -7.91 -7.67
N PHE A 335 -24.04 -8.69 -8.53
CA PHE A 335 -23.64 -10.06 -8.83
C PHE A 335 -22.27 -10.11 -9.49
N THR A 336 -22.01 -9.26 -10.47
CA THR A 336 -20.73 -9.25 -11.19
C THR A 336 -19.60 -8.71 -10.31
N SER A 337 -19.87 -7.72 -9.44
CA SER A 337 -18.87 -7.14 -8.52
C SER A 337 -18.57 -8.01 -7.29
N HIS A 338 -19.50 -8.85 -6.84
CA HIS A 338 -19.34 -9.74 -5.66
C HIS A 338 -19.13 -11.22 -6.00
N SER A 339 -18.98 -11.58 -7.28
CA SER A 339 -18.76 -12.97 -7.73
C SER A 339 -17.39 -13.58 -7.37
N THR A 340 -16.70 -13.07 -6.34
CA THR A 340 -15.45 -13.61 -5.79
C THR A 340 -15.58 -14.97 -5.08
N LEU A 341 -16.77 -15.60 -5.10
CA LEU A 341 -17.09 -16.82 -4.33
C LEU A 341 -17.35 -18.09 -5.16
N SER A 342 -17.08 -18.12 -6.47
CA SER A 342 -17.12 -19.39 -7.22
C SER A 342 -15.83 -19.58 -8.00
N SER A 343 -15.05 -20.60 -7.62
CA SER A 343 -13.80 -21.04 -8.24
C SER A 343 -13.90 -21.46 -9.71
N ASP A 344 -15.12 -21.48 -10.29
CA ASP A 344 -15.39 -21.89 -11.68
C ASP A 344 -15.84 -20.75 -12.61
N ALA A 345 -15.81 -19.48 -12.19
CA ALA A 345 -16.31 -18.37 -13.02
C ALA A 345 -15.21 -17.61 -13.78
N VAL A 346 -14.46 -18.30 -14.64
CA VAL A 346 -13.73 -17.65 -15.76
C VAL A 346 -14.66 -17.59 -16.97
N ALA A 347 -15.73 -16.80 -16.86
CA ALA A 347 -16.54 -16.44 -18.01
C ALA A 347 -16.42 -14.93 -18.22
N GLU A 348 -15.77 -14.55 -19.34
CA GLU A 348 -15.84 -13.19 -19.87
C GLU A 348 -17.28 -12.67 -19.82
N PRO A 349 -17.50 -11.38 -19.49
CA PRO A 349 -18.83 -10.80 -19.58
C PRO A 349 -19.41 -11.02 -20.98
N THR A 350 -20.68 -11.41 -21.04
CA THR A 350 -21.42 -11.53 -22.29
C THR A 350 -21.44 -10.19 -23.05
N PRO A 351 -21.64 -10.19 -24.39
CA PRO A 351 -21.75 -8.95 -25.15
C PRO A 351 -22.83 -7.99 -24.60
N ALA A 352 -23.92 -8.53 -24.05
CA ALA A 352 -24.96 -7.75 -23.38
C ALA A 352 -24.45 -7.07 -22.10
N GLU A 353 -23.67 -7.79 -21.27
CA GLU A 353 -23.04 -7.24 -20.08
C GLU A 353 -21.99 -6.17 -20.42
N LYS A 354 -21.16 -6.38 -21.45
CA LYS A 354 -20.21 -5.36 -21.94
C LYS A 354 -20.96 -4.08 -22.37
N ALA A 355 -22.11 -4.22 -23.04
CA ALA A 355 -22.96 -3.09 -23.42
C ALA A 355 -23.57 -2.35 -22.21
N ILE A 356 -23.87 -3.04 -21.11
CA ILE A 356 -24.37 -2.43 -19.87
C ILE A 356 -23.31 -1.51 -19.25
N VAL A 357 -22.04 -1.93 -19.20
CA VAL A 357 -20.95 -1.07 -18.68
C VAL A 357 -20.86 0.22 -19.49
N LYS A 358 -20.92 0.13 -20.82
CA LYS A 358 -20.93 1.30 -21.71
C LYS A 358 -22.13 2.21 -21.44
N PHE A 359 -23.33 1.64 -21.40
CA PHE A 359 -24.56 2.40 -21.17
C PHE A 359 -24.53 3.15 -19.83
N LEU A 360 -24.12 2.48 -18.77
CA LEU A 360 -24.08 3.06 -17.42
C LEU A 360 -22.98 4.10 -17.28
N LEU A 361 -21.81 3.91 -17.91
CA LEU A 361 -20.77 4.93 -17.90
C LEU A 361 -21.21 6.21 -18.61
N GLU A 362 -21.86 6.07 -19.77
CA GLU A 362 -22.41 7.22 -20.50
C GLU A 362 -23.54 7.91 -19.72
N HIS A 363 -24.44 7.13 -19.10
CA HIS A 363 -25.45 7.67 -18.19
C HIS A 363 -24.82 8.53 -17.08
N LEU A 364 -23.79 8.01 -16.41
CA LEU A 364 -23.10 8.72 -15.34
C LEU A 364 -22.46 10.02 -15.85
N LYS A 365 -21.85 10.00 -17.04
CA LYS A 365 -21.21 11.16 -17.67
C LYS A 365 -22.22 12.24 -18.07
N SER A 366 -23.32 11.84 -18.70
CA SER A 366 -24.31 12.77 -19.24
C SER A 366 -25.17 13.44 -18.16
N ASN A 367 -25.46 12.76 -17.06
CA ASN A 367 -26.44 13.23 -16.08
C ASN A 367 -25.84 13.88 -14.83
N TYR A 368 -24.56 13.65 -14.52
CA TYR A 368 -23.96 14.10 -13.25
C TYR A 368 -22.69 14.95 -13.43
N GLY A 369 -22.58 15.68 -14.54
CA GLY A 369 -21.65 16.81 -14.66
C GLY A 369 -20.16 16.44 -14.71
N TYR A 370 -19.82 15.20 -15.07
CA TYR A 370 -18.42 14.84 -15.31
C TYR A 370 -17.84 15.72 -16.42
N TRP A 371 -16.71 16.38 -16.16
CA TRP A 371 -16.04 17.19 -17.17
C TRP A 371 -15.73 16.36 -18.42
N GLN A 372 -16.17 16.86 -19.57
CA GLN A 372 -15.92 16.28 -20.88
C GLN A 372 -14.64 16.95 -21.41
N GLN A 373 -13.59 16.17 -21.67
CA GLN A 373 -12.40 16.70 -22.34
C GLN A 373 -12.84 17.25 -23.69
N GLU A 374 -12.62 18.55 -23.93
CA GLU A 374 -12.70 19.10 -25.28
C GLU A 374 -11.68 18.35 -26.15
N HIS A 375 -12.13 17.80 -27.27
CA HIS A 375 -11.24 17.30 -28.30
C HIS A 375 -10.27 18.43 -28.67
N GLN A 376 -9.00 18.30 -28.33
CA GLN A 376 -7.95 19.10 -28.95
C GLN A 376 -7.87 18.68 -30.42
N ASN A 377 -8.70 19.31 -31.25
CA ASN A 377 -8.42 19.42 -32.68
C ASN A 377 -7.29 20.44 -32.81
N GLY A 378 -6.06 19.93 -32.97
CA GLY A 378 -4.85 20.70 -33.22
C GLY A 378 -3.70 19.81 -33.63
#